data_AF-A0A9E1N8M2-F1
#
_entry.id   AF-A0A9E1N8M2-F1
#
_cell.length_a   1.000
_cell.length_b   1.000
_cell.length_c   1.000
_cell.angle_alpha   90.00
_cell.angle_beta   90.00
_cell.angle_gamma   90.00
#
_symmetry.space_group_name_H-M   'P 1'
#
loop_
_entity.id
_entity.type
_entity.pdbx_description
1 polymer ?
#
loop_
_entity_poly.entity_id
_entity_poly.type
_entity_poly.pdbx_seq_one_letter_code
_entity_poly.pdbx_strand_id
1 'polypeptide(L)'
;VGQVPEYVEMVTRWCKTMTRMPVFVKLTPNVTNILAPAQAAKAAGADAVALINTVNSIVSVDLDLMAPTPTVDGKGSHGGYCGPAVKPIALNLVAQIARDPECSGMAISGIGGIETWRDAAEFIALGSDGIQVCTGVMHYGFKIVDDMISGLGGWMDEKGYGRLSDFHGAAVPNFVDWQDLNINAELVARIDQDKCIKCGLCHIVCEDTAHQAISVSGTGPARRFETIDAECVGCNLCAHVCPVEGCITMAAVDNGKPYMNWTQDPRNVNATAAE
;
A
#
# COMPACT_ATOMS: atom_id res chain seq x y z
N VAL A 1 19.46 1.69 -16.56
CA VAL A 1 19.99 2.80 -15.73
C VAL A 1 19.39 2.77 -14.34
N GLY A 2 18.11 3.11 -14.15
CA GLY A 2 17.49 3.23 -12.81
C GLY A 2 17.42 1.97 -11.94
N GLN A 3 17.78 0.80 -12.49
CA GLN A 3 17.84 -0.48 -11.75
C GLN A 3 19.25 -0.81 -11.23
N VAL A 4 20.25 -0.01 -11.60
CA VAL A 4 21.67 -0.21 -11.25
C VAL A 4 22.09 0.99 -10.39
N PRO A 5 22.21 0.84 -9.06
CA PRO A 5 22.50 1.93 -8.15
C PRO A 5 23.73 2.76 -8.55
N GLU A 6 24.79 2.11 -9.04
CA GLU A 6 26.03 2.76 -9.49
C GLU A 6 25.76 3.72 -10.66
N TYR A 7 24.83 3.36 -11.56
CA TYR A 7 24.44 4.22 -12.68
C TYR A 7 23.53 5.36 -12.22
N VAL A 8 22.68 5.12 -11.23
CA VAL A 8 21.88 6.17 -10.59
C VAL A 8 22.80 7.21 -9.95
N GLU A 9 23.78 6.78 -9.19
CA GLU A 9 24.76 7.66 -8.55
C GLU A 9 25.55 8.46 -9.58
N MET A 10 26.11 7.78 -10.59
CA MET A 10 26.93 8.40 -11.63
C MET A 10 26.16 9.49 -12.40
N VAL A 11 24.95 9.19 -12.87
CA VAL A 11 24.12 10.14 -13.64
C VAL A 11 23.66 11.29 -12.75
N THR A 12 23.27 11.02 -11.51
CA THR A 12 22.86 12.06 -10.56
C THR A 12 24.02 13.03 -10.28
N ARG A 13 25.23 12.50 -10.07
CA ARG A 13 26.43 13.30 -9.85
C ARG A 13 26.73 14.18 -11.06
N TRP A 14 26.62 13.66 -12.29
CA TRP A 14 26.76 14.47 -13.50
C TRP A 14 25.76 15.62 -13.52
N CYS A 15 24.47 15.37 -13.25
CA CYS A 15 23.47 16.43 -13.16
C CYS A 15 23.86 17.49 -12.11
N LYS A 16 24.24 17.08 -10.89
CA LYS A 16 24.62 18.00 -9.81
C LYS A 16 25.89 18.79 -10.09
N THR A 17 26.83 18.26 -10.90
CA THR A 17 27.99 19.04 -11.34
C THR A 17 27.64 20.13 -12.35
N MET A 18 26.54 19.97 -13.09
CA MET A 18 26.17 20.87 -14.19
C MET A 18 25.17 21.95 -13.78
N THR A 19 24.46 21.80 -12.65
CA THR A 19 23.46 22.78 -12.20
C THR A 19 23.41 22.92 -10.68
N ARG A 20 23.01 24.11 -10.23
CA ARG A 20 22.67 24.39 -8.82
C ARG A 20 21.17 24.27 -8.53
N MET A 21 20.35 24.10 -9.57
CA MET A 21 18.91 23.88 -9.42
C MET A 21 18.66 22.52 -8.75
N PRO A 22 17.54 22.35 -8.01
CA PRO A 22 17.18 21.05 -7.45
C PRO A 22 17.06 19.97 -8.53
N VAL A 23 17.58 18.78 -8.23
CA VAL A 23 17.54 17.59 -9.09
C VAL A 23 16.75 16.49 -8.37
N PHE A 24 15.65 16.09 -9.00
CA PHE A 24 14.76 15.04 -8.53
C PHE A 24 15.06 13.77 -9.33
N VAL A 25 15.45 12.69 -8.64
CA VAL A 25 15.76 11.41 -9.30
C VAL A 25 14.51 10.54 -9.30
N LYS A 26 13.94 10.29 -10.50
CA LYS A 26 12.72 9.49 -10.63
C LYS A 26 13.05 8.00 -10.64
N LEU A 27 12.65 7.29 -9.58
CA LEU A 27 12.99 5.89 -9.35
C LEU A 27 11.97 4.93 -9.99
N THR A 28 12.48 3.82 -10.51
CA THR A 28 11.66 2.74 -11.06
C THR A 28 11.28 1.76 -9.95
N PRO A 29 10.03 1.27 -9.90
CA PRO A 29 9.63 0.23 -8.95
C PRO A 29 10.15 -1.16 -9.35
N ASN A 30 10.71 -1.29 -10.56
CA ASN A 30 11.13 -2.56 -11.14
C ASN A 30 12.50 -3.01 -10.62
N VAL A 31 12.67 -3.04 -9.30
CA VAL A 31 13.90 -3.39 -8.59
C VAL A 31 13.57 -4.29 -7.41
N THR A 32 14.52 -5.14 -7.00
CA THR A 32 14.37 -6.00 -5.82
C THR A 32 14.33 -5.19 -4.52
N ASN A 33 15.15 -4.15 -4.44
CA ASN A 33 15.25 -3.27 -3.27
C ASN A 33 15.27 -1.81 -3.75
N ILE A 34 14.27 -1.02 -3.36
CA ILE A 34 14.16 0.39 -3.72
C ILE A 34 15.15 1.27 -2.96
N LEU A 35 15.62 0.82 -1.79
CA LEU A 35 16.56 1.57 -0.96
C LEU A 35 17.90 1.74 -1.67
N ALA A 36 18.40 0.71 -2.35
CA ALA A 36 19.69 0.77 -3.03
C ALA A 36 19.80 1.93 -4.05
N PRO A 37 18.88 2.09 -5.03
CA PRO A 37 18.93 3.25 -5.93
C PRO A 37 18.58 4.57 -5.23
N ALA A 38 17.75 4.58 -4.18
CA ALA A 38 17.44 5.80 -3.43
C ALA A 38 18.64 6.34 -2.64
N GLN A 39 19.34 5.47 -1.93
CA GLN A 39 20.58 5.77 -1.22
C GLN A 39 21.68 6.22 -2.18
N ALA A 40 21.81 5.57 -3.34
CA ALA A 40 22.73 5.98 -4.39
C ALA A 40 22.42 7.38 -4.95
N ALA A 41 21.13 7.70 -5.18
CA ALA A 41 20.71 9.04 -5.58
C ALA A 41 21.08 10.08 -4.50
N LYS A 42 20.84 9.77 -3.23
CA LYS A 42 21.22 10.64 -2.10
C LYS A 42 22.72 10.86 -2.00
N ALA A 43 23.52 9.79 -2.08
CA ALA A 43 24.98 9.86 -2.01
C ALA A 43 25.58 10.71 -3.15
N ALA A 44 24.91 10.75 -4.31
CA ALA A 44 25.28 11.62 -5.42
C ALA A 44 24.83 13.08 -5.29
N GLY A 45 24.06 13.41 -4.25
CA GLY A 45 23.58 14.76 -3.96
C GLY A 45 22.24 15.11 -4.61
N ALA A 46 21.38 14.13 -4.91
CA ALA A 46 19.99 14.40 -5.27
C ALA A 46 19.28 15.21 -4.16
N ASP A 47 18.46 16.17 -4.56
CA ASP A 47 17.70 17.01 -3.61
C ASP A 47 16.38 16.34 -3.22
N ALA A 48 15.86 15.47 -4.09
CA ALA A 48 14.69 14.65 -3.83
C ALA A 48 14.72 13.36 -4.67
N VAL A 49 13.92 12.38 -4.25
CA VAL A 49 13.53 11.24 -5.09
C VAL A 49 12.06 11.35 -5.47
N ALA A 50 11.73 10.93 -6.69
CA ALA A 50 10.35 10.86 -7.16
C ALA A 50 9.99 9.41 -7.42
N LEU A 51 8.94 8.88 -6.79
CA LEU A 51 8.57 7.48 -6.96
C LEU A 51 7.08 7.21 -6.78
N ILE A 52 6.49 6.28 -7.52
CA ILE A 52 7.15 5.35 -8.45
C ILE A 52 6.97 5.74 -9.92
N ASN A 53 7.91 5.31 -10.78
CA ASN A 53 7.63 5.18 -12.20
C ASN A 53 6.66 4.00 -12.45
N THR A 54 6.32 3.72 -13.70
CA THR A 54 5.38 2.65 -14.04
C THR A 54 5.94 1.25 -13.74
N VAL A 55 5.05 0.32 -13.43
CA VAL A 55 5.39 -1.10 -13.18
C VAL A 55 5.43 -1.84 -14.50
N ASN A 56 6.50 -2.59 -14.77
CA ASN A 56 6.63 -3.33 -16.02
C ASN A 56 5.62 -4.48 -16.09
N SER A 57 4.81 -4.54 -17.15
CA SER A 57 3.68 -5.48 -17.23
C SER A 57 3.25 -5.79 -18.68
N ILE A 58 2.49 -6.87 -18.83
CA ILE A 58 1.60 -7.11 -19.97
C ILE A 58 0.17 -7.02 -19.44
N VAL A 59 -0.65 -6.15 -20.03
CA VAL A 59 -2.02 -5.89 -19.52
C VAL A 59 -3.05 -6.89 -20.02
N SER A 60 -2.90 -7.38 -21.25
CA SER A 60 -3.71 -8.44 -21.83
C SER A 60 -3.04 -9.00 -23.09
N VAL A 61 -3.60 -10.10 -23.58
CA VAL A 61 -3.19 -10.75 -24.84
C VAL A 61 -4.40 -10.78 -25.76
N ASP A 62 -4.21 -10.35 -26.99
CA ASP A 62 -5.13 -10.61 -28.09
C ASP A 62 -5.03 -12.10 -28.44
N LEU A 63 -6.11 -12.85 -28.25
CA LEU A 63 -6.13 -14.31 -28.42
C LEU A 63 -6.29 -14.75 -29.87
N ASP A 64 -6.67 -13.85 -30.78
CA ASP A 64 -6.72 -14.13 -32.21
C ASP A 64 -5.34 -13.93 -32.85
N LEU A 65 -4.66 -12.85 -32.48
CA LEU A 65 -3.30 -12.54 -32.93
C LEU A 65 -2.21 -13.26 -32.12
N MET A 66 -2.55 -13.78 -30.94
CA MET A 66 -1.63 -14.34 -29.95
C MET A 66 -0.48 -13.39 -29.60
N ALA A 67 -0.81 -12.10 -29.39
CA ALA A 67 0.14 -11.03 -29.12
C ALA A 67 -0.31 -10.15 -27.93
N PRO A 68 0.61 -9.59 -27.12
CA PRO A 68 0.26 -8.63 -26.08
C PRO A 68 -0.45 -7.39 -26.66
N THR A 69 -1.39 -6.79 -25.90
CA THR A 69 -2.01 -5.52 -26.29
C THR A 69 -1.40 -4.32 -25.53
N PRO A 70 -1.37 -3.12 -26.14
CA PRO A 70 -1.72 -2.81 -27.54
C PRO A 70 -0.73 -3.40 -28.55
N THR A 71 -1.22 -3.70 -29.76
CA THR A 71 -0.40 -4.26 -30.85
C THR A 71 0.03 -3.18 -31.84
N VAL A 72 1.21 -3.36 -32.42
CA VAL A 72 1.75 -2.58 -33.54
C VAL A 72 2.26 -3.58 -34.57
N ASP A 73 1.66 -3.57 -35.77
CA ASP A 73 2.01 -4.48 -36.87
C ASP A 73 2.00 -5.97 -36.44
N GLY A 74 0.94 -6.38 -35.74
CA GLY A 74 0.76 -7.75 -35.25
C GLY A 74 1.65 -8.17 -34.07
N LYS A 75 2.43 -7.25 -33.49
CA LYS A 75 3.31 -7.53 -32.34
C LYS A 75 2.95 -6.66 -31.15
N GLY A 76 3.12 -7.20 -29.94
CA GLY A 76 2.99 -6.46 -28.69
C GLY A 76 4.30 -6.46 -27.89
N SER A 77 4.42 -5.55 -26.94
CA SER A 77 5.51 -5.49 -25.97
C SER A 77 4.95 -5.33 -24.57
N HIS A 78 5.78 -5.60 -23.56
CA HIS A 78 5.50 -5.11 -22.22
C HIS A 78 5.42 -3.58 -22.21
N GLY A 79 4.63 -3.05 -21.29
CA GLY A 79 4.43 -1.62 -21.08
C GLY A 79 4.51 -1.25 -19.60
N GLY A 80 4.28 0.02 -19.33
CA GLY A 80 4.19 0.54 -17.97
C GLY A 80 2.76 0.52 -17.44
N TYR A 81 2.50 -0.29 -16.41
CA TYR A 81 1.26 -0.27 -15.65
C TYR A 81 1.23 0.90 -14.69
N CYS A 82 0.08 1.56 -14.61
CA CYS A 82 -0.16 2.72 -13.75
C CYS A 82 -1.63 2.75 -13.33
N GLY A 83 -2.05 3.83 -12.65
CA GLY A 83 -3.39 3.97 -12.10
C GLY A 83 -3.56 3.34 -10.71
N PRO A 84 -4.79 3.26 -10.19
CA PRO A 84 -5.08 2.87 -8.81
C PRO A 84 -4.49 1.52 -8.40
N ALA A 85 -4.41 0.59 -9.35
CA ALA A 85 -3.87 -0.75 -9.10
C ALA A 85 -2.41 -0.75 -8.63
N VAL A 86 -1.62 0.28 -8.94
CA VAL A 86 -0.22 0.37 -8.47
C VAL A 86 -0.08 1.12 -7.15
N LYS A 87 -1.15 1.74 -6.61
CA LYS A 87 -1.10 2.53 -5.37
C LYS A 87 -0.49 1.75 -4.19
N PRO A 88 -0.89 0.49 -3.89
CA PRO A 88 -0.32 -0.24 -2.76
C PRO A 88 1.20 -0.47 -2.89
N ILE A 89 1.69 -0.67 -4.12
CA ILE A 89 3.13 -0.80 -4.40
C ILE A 89 3.83 0.54 -4.14
N ALA A 90 3.26 1.64 -4.63
CA ALA A 90 3.82 2.97 -4.46
C ALA A 90 3.90 3.37 -2.97
N LEU A 91 2.83 3.17 -2.20
CA LEU A 91 2.81 3.46 -0.76
C LEU A 91 3.88 2.67 0.01
N ASN A 92 4.02 1.37 -0.29
CA ASN A 92 5.06 0.53 0.31
C ASN A 92 6.47 1.05 0.01
N LEU A 93 6.78 1.37 -1.25
CA LEU A 93 8.11 1.84 -1.63
C LEU A 93 8.43 3.24 -1.09
N VAL A 94 7.45 4.14 -1.02
CA VAL A 94 7.57 5.44 -0.34
C VAL A 94 7.89 5.25 1.13
N ALA A 95 7.12 4.42 1.82
CA ALA A 95 7.27 4.18 3.26
C ALA A 95 8.63 3.53 3.59
N GLN A 96 9.14 2.65 2.73
CA GLN A 96 10.48 2.07 2.87
C GLN A 96 11.57 3.15 2.85
N ILE A 97 11.54 4.07 1.88
CA ILE A 97 12.51 5.17 1.81
C ILE A 97 12.34 6.12 3.00
N ALA A 98 11.10 6.45 3.37
CA ALA A 98 10.82 7.38 4.45
C ALA A 98 11.31 6.89 5.82
N ARG A 99 11.28 5.57 6.07
CA ARG A 99 11.78 4.97 7.32
C ARG A 99 13.27 4.64 7.32
N ASP A 100 13.93 4.66 6.15
CA ASP A 100 15.32 4.24 6.00
C ASP A 100 16.29 5.29 6.58
N PRO A 101 17.15 4.94 7.55
CA PRO A 101 18.09 5.89 8.16
C PRO A 101 19.05 6.52 7.14
N GLU A 102 19.54 5.75 6.18
CA GLU A 102 20.45 6.24 5.14
C GLU A 102 19.75 7.24 4.22
N CYS A 103 18.44 7.11 4.02
CA CYS A 103 17.62 8.07 3.28
C CYS A 103 17.10 9.25 4.13
N SER A 104 17.31 9.29 5.45
CA SER A 104 16.80 10.35 6.34
C SER A 104 17.06 11.79 5.85
N GLY A 105 16.01 12.61 5.75
CA GLY A 105 16.10 13.99 5.26
C GLY A 105 16.13 14.13 3.73
N MET A 106 16.03 13.04 2.98
CA MET A 106 15.74 13.08 1.53
C MET A 106 14.27 13.46 1.32
N ALA A 107 14.02 14.48 0.51
CA ALA A 107 12.64 14.83 0.14
C ALA A 107 12.05 13.77 -0.81
N ILE A 108 10.77 13.46 -0.64
CA ILE A 108 10.06 12.43 -1.41
C ILE A 108 8.90 13.06 -2.19
N SER A 109 8.92 12.90 -3.51
CA SER A 109 7.79 13.19 -4.38
C SER A 109 7.04 11.90 -4.72
N GLY A 110 5.96 11.63 -3.99
CA GLY A 110 5.14 10.42 -4.08
C GLY A 110 4.21 10.41 -5.30
N ILE A 111 4.11 9.26 -5.98
CA ILE A 111 3.41 9.08 -7.25
C ILE A 111 2.96 7.63 -7.39
N GLY A 112 1.74 7.41 -7.86
CA GLY A 112 1.25 6.09 -8.27
C GLY A 112 -0.16 5.84 -7.79
N GLY A 113 -1.13 5.88 -8.71
CA GLY A 113 -2.52 5.55 -8.42
C GLY A 113 -3.28 6.52 -7.50
N ILE A 114 -2.79 7.76 -7.37
CA ILE A 114 -3.48 8.83 -6.65
C ILE A 114 -4.66 9.33 -7.49
N GLU A 115 -5.89 9.20 -6.99
CA GLU A 115 -7.11 9.71 -7.64
C GLU A 115 -7.99 10.54 -6.71
N THR A 116 -7.75 10.53 -5.41
CA THR A 116 -8.55 11.23 -4.41
C THR A 116 -7.70 11.98 -3.38
N TRP A 117 -8.34 12.85 -2.59
CA TRP A 117 -7.68 13.51 -1.46
C TRP A 117 -7.20 12.50 -0.40
N ARG A 118 -7.90 11.36 -0.24
CA ARG A 118 -7.52 10.31 0.71
C ARG A 118 -6.20 9.67 0.29
N ASP A 119 -6.06 9.37 -1.00
CA ASP A 119 -4.80 8.85 -1.54
C ASP A 119 -3.66 9.87 -1.29
N ALA A 120 -3.89 11.16 -1.56
CA ALA A 120 -2.92 12.21 -1.26
C ALA A 120 -2.51 12.23 0.22
N ALA A 121 -3.48 12.17 1.14
CA ALA A 121 -3.23 12.13 2.57
C ALA A 121 -2.43 10.90 2.99
N GLU A 122 -2.70 9.71 2.42
CA GLU A 122 -1.95 8.48 2.68
C GLU A 122 -0.46 8.62 2.29
N PHE A 123 -0.16 9.18 1.12
CA PHE A 123 1.22 9.41 0.68
C PHE A 123 1.96 10.40 1.60
N ILE A 124 1.31 11.50 2.00
CA ILE A 124 1.89 12.51 2.90
C ILE A 124 2.12 11.91 4.30
N ALA A 125 1.14 11.16 4.82
CA ALA A 125 1.26 10.48 6.11
C ALA A 125 2.40 9.44 6.12
N LEU A 126 2.73 8.84 4.98
CA LEU A 126 3.86 7.93 4.80
C LEU A 126 5.17 8.64 4.41
N GLY A 127 5.23 9.97 4.46
CA GLY A 127 6.47 10.74 4.35
C GLY A 127 6.74 11.35 2.97
N SER A 128 5.73 11.49 2.11
CA SER A 128 5.88 12.28 0.88
C SER A 128 5.74 13.78 1.16
N ASP A 129 6.75 14.56 0.78
CA ASP A 129 6.73 16.03 0.82
C ASP A 129 5.89 16.64 -0.30
N GLY A 130 5.76 15.93 -1.42
CA GLY A 130 4.93 16.33 -2.55
C GLY A 130 4.31 15.14 -3.25
N ILE A 131 3.22 15.37 -3.97
CA ILE A 131 2.49 14.33 -4.72
C ILE A 131 2.45 14.65 -6.22
N GLN A 132 2.48 13.63 -7.08
CA GLN A 132 2.24 13.78 -8.52
C GLN A 132 1.07 12.90 -8.95
N VAL A 133 0.27 13.40 -9.88
CA VAL A 133 -0.93 12.72 -10.41
C VAL A 133 -0.82 12.64 -11.93
N CYS A 134 -1.12 11.46 -12.49
CA CYS A 134 -1.10 11.19 -13.93
C CYS A 134 -2.43 10.57 -14.38
N THR A 135 -2.65 9.29 -14.07
CA THR A 135 -3.85 8.54 -14.51
C THR A 135 -5.17 9.18 -14.02
N GLY A 136 -5.23 9.67 -12.78
CA GLY A 136 -6.40 10.39 -12.29
C GLY A 136 -6.75 11.61 -13.15
N VAL A 137 -5.75 12.40 -13.56
CA VAL A 137 -5.98 13.54 -14.47
C VAL A 137 -6.38 13.06 -15.87
N MET A 138 -5.84 11.93 -16.36
CA MET A 138 -6.25 11.35 -17.64
C MET A 138 -7.72 10.94 -17.66
N HIS A 139 -8.25 10.46 -16.52
CA HIS A 139 -9.64 10.01 -16.39
C HIS A 139 -10.62 11.15 -16.10
N TYR A 140 -10.23 12.10 -15.26
CA TYR A 140 -11.16 13.07 -14.67
C TYR A 140 -10.84 14.54 -15.03
N GLY A 141 -9.76 14.79 -15.76
CA GLY A 141 -9.29 16.13 -16.12
C GLY A 141 -8.60 16.88 -14.97
N PHE A 142 -8.10 18.09 -15.24
CA PHE A 142 -7.30 18.85 -14.26
C PHE A 142 -8.07 19.27 -13.00
N LYS A 143 -9.41 19.37 -13.06
CA LYS A 143 -10.25 19.79 -11.91
C LYS A 143 -10.23 18.81 -10.75
N ILE A 144 -9.81 17.56 -10.96
CA ILE A 144 -9.60 16.60 -9.87
C ILE A 144 -8.64 17.15 -8.80
N VAL A 145 -7.70 18.02 -9.19
CA VAL A 145 -6.76 18.65 -8.25
C VAL A 145 -7.49 19.60 -7.29
N ASP A 146 -8.51 20.32 -7.77
CA ASP A 146 -9.32 21.20 -6.92
C ASP A 146 -10.11 20.37 -5.89
N ASP A 147 -10.69 19.25 -6.33
CA ASP A 147 -11.41 18.32 -5.45
C ASP A 147 -10.46 17.68 -4.41
N MET A 148 -9.23 17.36 -4.82
CA MET A 148 -8.20 16.86 -3.89
C MET A 148 -7.83 17.91 -2.84
N ILE A 149 -7.62 19.16 -3.24
CA ILE A 149 -7.29 20.26 -2.33
C ILE A 149 -8.44 20.49 -1.34
N SER A 150 -9.68 20.58 -1.83
CA SER A 150 -10.85 20.82 -0.99
C SER A 150 -11.10 19.67 -0.01
N GLY A 151 -11.01 18.42 -0.48
CA GLY A 151 -11.24 17.24 0.36
C GLY A 151 -10.15 17.05 1.42
N LEU A 152 -8.88 17.30 1.06
CA LEU A 152 -7.76 17.25 2.00
C LEU A 152 -7.90 18.34 3.06
N GLY A 153 -8.24 19.57 2.66
CA GLY A 153 -8.48 20.67 3.58
C GLY A 153 -9.60 20.37 4.58
N GLY A 154 -10.75 19.86 4.10
CA GLY A 154 -11.86 19.48 4.99
C GLY A 154 -11.48 18.40 6.00
N TRP A 155 -10.76 17.35 5.57
CA TRP A 155 -10.26 16.33 6.49
C TRP A 155 -9.22 16.87 7.48
N MET A 156 -8.35 17.78 7.04
CA MET A 156 -7.40 18.45 7.94
C MET A 156 -8.11 19.25 9.02
N ASP A 157 -9.16 20.01 8.66
CA ASP A 157 -9.98 20.76 9.61
C ASP A 157 -10.68 19.83 10.62
N GLU A 158 -11.27 18.71 10.15
CA GLU A 158 -11.88 17.69 11.00
C GLU A 158 -10.91 17.08 12.02
N LYS A 159 -9.62 16.97 11.65
CA LYS A 159 -8.56 16.44 12.51
C LYS A 159 -7.85 17.50 13.33
N GLY A 160 -8.11 18.79 13.07
CA GLY A 160 -7.42 19.90 13.72
C GLY A 160 -5.98 20.12 13.23
N TYR A 161 -5.64 19.68 12.02
CA TYR A 161 -4.34 19.94 11.40
C TYR A 161 -4.34 21.32 10.70
N GLY A 162 -3.41 22.19 11.07
CA GLY A 162 -3.29 23.54 10.50
C GLY A 162 -2.36 23.61 9.28
N ARG A 163 -1.51 22.59 9.08
CA ARG A 163 -0.55 22.49 7.97
C ARG A 163 -0.20 21.04 7.68
N LEU A 164 0.28 20.78 6.46
CA LEU A 164 0.66 19.41 6.04
C LEU A 164 1.72 18.77 6.96
N SER A 165 2.64 19.58 7.49
CA SER A 165 3.68 19.07 8.41
C SER A 165 3.14 18.54 9.74
N ASP A 166 1.87 18.80 10.07
CA ASP A 166 1.27 18.31 11.32
C ASP A 166 0.98 16.80 11.25
N PHE A 167 0.85 16.22 10.03
CA PHE A 167 0.66 14.79 9.83
C PHE A 167 1.65 14.15 8.83
N HIS A 168 2.51 14.95 8.19
CA HIS A 168 3.58 14.46 7.33
C HIS A 168 4.45 13.41 8.06
N GLY A 169 4.55 12.21 7.47
CA GLY A 169 5.32 11.12 8.04
C GLY A 169 4.74 10.50 9.32
N ALA A 170 3.57 10.92 9.80
CA ALA A 170 3.00 10.45 11.06
C ALA A 170 2.66 8.94 11.06
N ALA A 171 2.52 8.32 9.89
CA ALA A 171 2.31 6.88 9.75
C ALA A 171 3.64 6.08 9.69
N VAL A 172 4.78 6.73 9.42
CA VAL A 172 6.08 6.07 9.24
C VAL A 172 6.51 5.26 10.48
N PRO A 173 6.38 5.77 11.73
CA PRO A 173 6.73 4.98 12.92
C PRO A 173 5.86 3.73 13.13
N ASN A 174 4.67 3.69 12.53
CA ASN A 174 3.75 2.55 12.60
C ASN A 174 3.96 1.53 11.47
N PHE A 175 4.83 1.83 10.50
CA PHE A 175 5.25 0.89 9.46
C PHE A 175 6.45 0.07 9.92
N VAL A 176 6.16 -0.94 10.74
CA VAL A 176 7.16 -1.86 11.31
C VAL A 176 7.30 -3.13 10.46
N ASP A 177 8.38 -3.88 10.69
CA ASP A 177 8.51 -5.20 10.09
C ASP A 177 7.56 -6.20 10.75
N TRP A 178 7.21 -7.26 10.02
CA TRP A 178 6.24 -8.25 10.48
C TRP A 178 6.60 -8.84 11.85
N GLN A 179 7.90 -9.05 12.09
CA GLN A 179 8.40 -9.65 13.33
C GLN A 179 8.15 -8.79 14.58
N ASP A 180 7.90 -7.49 14.41
CA ASP A 180 7.67 -6.54 15.50
C ASP A 180 6.17 -6.34 15.81
N LEU A 181 5.28 -6.94 15.01
CA LEU A 181 3.84 -6.93 15.25
C LEU A 181 3.49 -7.77 16.48
N ASN A 182 2.47 -7.33 17.22
CA ASN A 182 1.94 -8.06 18.37
C ASN A 182 1.22 -9.33 17.90
N ILE A 183 1.85 -10.49 18.05
CA ILE A 183 1.29 -11.79 17.64
C ILE A 183 0.25 -12.34 18.62
N ASN A 184 0.12 -11.73 19.80
CA ASN A 184 -0.95 -12.04 20.75
C ASN A 184 -2.21 -11.21 20.53
N ALA A 185 -2.16 -10.20 19.65
CA ALA A 185 -3.35 -9.42 19.29
C ALA A 185 -4.34 -10.32 18.54
N GLU A 186 -5.57 -10.37 19.02
CA GLU A 186 -6.61 -11.24 18.49
C GLU A 186 -7.79 -10.42 17.99
N LEU A 187 -8.23 -10.73 16.77
CA LEU A 187 -9.37 -10.14 16.13
C LEU A 187 -10.36 -11.24 15.77
N VAL A 188 -11.65 -10.97 15.94
CA VAL A 188 -12.71 -11.87 15.51
C VAL A 188 -13.70 -11.14 14.63
N ALA A 189 -14.18 -11.80 13.58
CA ALA A 189 -15.18 -11.24 12.69
C ALA A 189 -16.54 -11.08 13.41
N ARG A 190 -17.23 -9.98 13.12
CA ARG A 190 -18.57 -9.68 13.60
C ARG A 190 -19.45 -9.35 12.41
N ILE A 191 -20.49 -10.15 12.20
CA ILE A 191 -21.42 -10.01 11.07
C ILE A 191 -22.68 -9.28 11.55
N ASP A 192 -22.88 -8.07 11.04
CA ASP A 192 -24.10 -7.29 11.22
C ASP A 192 -25.25 -7.93 10.43
N GLN A 193 -26.22 -8.48 11.15
CA GLN A 193 -27.35 -9.20 10.55
C GLN A 193 -28.37 -8.27 9.91
N ASP A 194 -28.41 -6.98 10.29
CA ASP A 194 -29.33 -6.01 9.72
C ASP A 194 -28.83 -5.52 8.34
N LYS A 195 -27.52 -5.50 8.15
CA LYS A 195 -26.89 -5.22 6.85
C LYS A 195 -26.73 -6.45 5.95
N CYS A 196 -26.79 -7.65 6.53
CA CYS A 196 -26.49 -8.88 5.81
C CYS A 196 -27.53 -9.17 4.70
N ILE A 197 -27.06 -9.19 3.45
CA ILE A 197 -27.88 -9.57 2.28
C ILE A 197 -27.92 -11.09 2.02
N LYS A 198 -27.38 -11.90 2.93
CA LYS A 198 -27.46 -13.37 2.93
C LYS A 198 -26.83 -14.07 1.71
N CYS A 199 -25.87 -13.43 1.04
CA CYS A 199 -25.19 -13.96 -0.15
C CYS A 199 -24.29 -15.18 0.14
N GLY A 200 -23.75 -15.29 1.36
CA GLY A 200 -22.93 -16.41 1.80
C GLY A 200 -21.47 -16.41 1.37
N LEU A 201 -20.99 -15.34 0.73
CA LEU A 201 -19.56 -15.21 0.37
C LEU A 201 -18.64 -15.30 1.59
N CYS A 202 -19.08 -14.77 2.75
CA CYS A 202 -18.33 -14.86 3.99
C CYS A 202 -18.15 -16.31 4.47
N HIS A 203 -19.18 -17.14 4.35
CA HIS A 203 -19.08 -18.57 4.65
C HIS A 203 -18.20 -19.27 3.63
N ILE A 204 -18.43 -19.07 2.32
CA ILE A 204 -17.65 -19.74 1.26
C ILE A 204 -16.15 -19.47 1.41
N VAL A 205 -15.74 -18.21 1.60
CA VAL A 205 -14.32 -17.89 1.76
C VAL A 205 -13.74 -18.51 3.04
N CYS A 206 -14.54 -18.59 4.11
CA CYS A 206 -14.08 -19.17 5.37
C CYS A 206 -13.99 -20.70 5.30
N GLU A 207 -14.98 -21.33 4.68
CA GLU A 207 -15.15 -22.77 4.55
C GLU A 207 -14.14 -23.36 3.56
N ASP A 208 -14.06 -22.81 2.36
CA ASP A 208 -13.32 -23.43 1.27
C ASP A 208 -11.85 -22.99 1.24
N THR A 209 -11.50 -21.86 1.86
CA THR A 209 -10.17 -21.24 1.71
C THR A 209 -9.47 -20.83 3.01
N ALA A 210 -10.08 -21.08 4.17
CA ALA A 210 -9.53 -20.64 5.45
C ALA A 210 -9.76 -21.63 6.60
N HIS A 211 -10.60 -21.29 7.57
CA HIS A 211 -10.65 -21.92 8.91
C HIS A 211 -12.02 -22.43 9.34
N GLN A 212 -13.01 -22.52 8.43
CA GLN A 212 -14.35 -23.08 8.71
C GLN A 212 -15.04 -22.44 9.95
N ALA A 213 -14.75 -21.16 10.19
CA ALA A 213 -15.14 -20.41 11.39
C ALA A 213 -16.43 -19.58 11.22
N ILE A 214 -17.20 -19.81 10.16
CA ILE A 214 -18.50 -19.14 9.95
C ILE A 214 -19.54 -20.22 9.73
N SER A 215 -20.45 -20.35 10.69
CA SER A 215 -21.58 -21.28 10.62
C SER A 215 -22.69 -20.73 9.73
N VAL A 216 -23.46 -21.65 9.14
CA VAL A 216 -24.68 -21.34 8.40
C VAL A 216 -25.85 -22.02 9.07
N SER A 217 -26.90 -21.26 9.37
CA SER A 217 -28.17 -21.79 9.85
C SER A 217 -29.33 -21.29 8.98
N GLY A 218 -30.43 -22.04 8.97
CA GLY A 218 -31.60 -21.74 8.14
C GLY A 218 -31.39 -21.97 6.63
N THR A 219 -32.45 -21.78 5.85
CA THR A 219 -32.45 -21.97 4.39
C THR A 219 -33.17 -20.81 3.69
N GLY A 220 -32.78 -20.53 2.44
CA GLY A 220 -33.38 -19.47 1.63
C GLY A 220 -33.37 -18.11 2.35
N PRO A 221 -34.53 -17.42 2.46
CA PRO A 221 -34.63 -16.13 3.15
C PRO A 221 -34.30 -16.19 4.65
N ALA A 222 -34.39 -17.36 5.30
CA ALA A 222 -34.08 -17.54 6.72
C ALA A 222 -32.59 -17.82 6.97
N ARG A 223 -31.75 -17.83 5.91
CA ARG A 223 -30.32 -18.09 6.06
C ARG A 223 -29.66 -17.02 6.94
N ARG A 224 -28.82 -17.47 7.86
CA ARG A 224 -28.06 -16.67 8.82
C ARG A 224 -26.63 -17.16 8.87
N PHE A 225 -25.69 -16.22 9.01
CA PHE A 225 -24.26 -16.47 9.05
C PHE A 225 -23.70 -15.94 10.36
N GLU A 226 -23.02 -16.79 11.12
CA GLU A 226 -22.48 -16.43 12.43
C GLU A 226 -21.04 -16.92 12.57
N THR A 227 -20.17 -16.03 13.05
CA THR A 227 -18.79 -16.36 13.39
C THR A 227 -18.75 -17.27 14.60
N ILE A 228 -17.97 -18.35 14.51
CA ILE A 228 -17.65 -19.24 15.61
C ILE A 228 -16.38 -18.68 16.26
N ASP A 229 -16.53 -17.91 17.33
CA ASP A 229 -15.43 -17.14 17.94
C ASP A 229 -14.20 -18.01 18.25
N ALA A 230 -14.41 -19.22 18.76
CA ALA A 230 -13.33 -20.13 19.13
C ALA A 230 -12.47 -20.61 17.93
N GLU A 231 -13.03 -20.59 16.72
CA GLU A 231 -12.36 -21.05 15.49
C GLU A 231 -11.85 -19.88 14.63
N CYS A 232 -12.31 -18.66 14.92
CA CYS A 232 -11.98 -17.50 14.11
C CYS A 232 -10.59 -16.96 14.46
N VAL A 233 -9.65 -17.10 13.53
CA VAL A 233 -8.27 -16.61 13.70
C VAL A 233 -8.06 -15.15 13.26
N GLY A 234 -9.14 -14.43 12.92
CA GLY A 234 -9.03 -13.02 12.56
C GLY A 234 -8.40 -12.71 11.19
N CYS A 235 -8.36 -13.65 10.25
CA CYS A 235 -7.67 -13.48 8.95
C CYS A 235 -8.26 -12.40 8.02
N ASN A 236 -9.41 -11.82 8.35
CA ASN A 236 -10.09 -10.74 7.63
C ASN A 236 -10.64 -11.08 6.22
N LEU A 237 -10.45 -12.31 5.70
CA LEU A 237 -10.89 -12.70 4.36
C LEU A 237 -12.41 -12.52 4.14
N CYS A 238 -13.23 -12.87 5.15
CA CYS A 238 -14.68 -12.72 5.08
C CYS A 238 -15.13 -11.26 4.95
N ALA A 239 -14.44 -10.32 5.60
CA ALA A 239 -14.73 -8.90 5.47
C ALA A 239 -14.32 -8.37 4.10
N HIS A 240 -13.20 -8.82 3.55
CA HIS A 240 -12.72 -8.39 2.22
C HIS A 240 -13.64 -8.79 1.06
N VAL A 241 -14.27 -9.97 1.13
CA VAL A 241 -15.17 -10.44 0.06
C VAL A 241 -16.62 -9.99 0.26
N CYS A 242 -16.95 -9.36 1.41
CA CYS A 242 -18.31 -8.93 1.68
C CYS A 242 -18.67 -7.75 0.75
N PRO A 243 -19.75 -7.84 -0.04
CA PRO A 243 -20.12 -6.77 -0.97
C PRO A 243 -20.85 -5.61 -0.29
N VAL A 244 -21.14 -5.73 1.02
CA VAL A 244 -21.85 -4.71 1.79
C VAL A 244 -20.86 -4.04 2.74
N GLU A 245 -20.57 -2.77 2.47
CA GLU A 245 -19.63 -1.98 3.26
C GLU A 245 -20.02 -1.97 4.74
N GLY A 246 -19.07 -2.31 5.60
CA GLY A 246 -19.27 -2.34 7.05
C GLY A 246 -20.31 -3.35 7.54
N CYS A 247 -20.67 -4.36 6.75
CA CYS A 247 -21.47 -5.50 7.21
C CYS A 247 -20.67 -6.47 8.07
N ILE A 248 -19.38 -6.64 7.77
CA ILE A 248 -18.47 -7.45 8.58
C ILE A 248 -17.36 -6.55 9.11
N THR A 249 -17.15 -6.58 10.41
CA THR A 249 -16.09 -5.82 11.09
C THR A 249 -15.19 -6.78 11.87
N MET A 250 -13.92 -6.41 12.03
CA MET A 250 -12.96 -7.16 12.85
C MET A 250 -12.90 -6.51 14.23
N ALA A 251 -13.44 -7.20 15.23
CA ALA A 251 -13.45 -6.72 16.60
C ALA A 251 -12.27 -7.28 17.37
N ALA A 252 -11.55 -6.42 18.10
CA ALA A 252 -10.51 -6.87 19.03
C ALA A 252 -11.12 -7.67 20.18
N VAL A 253 -10.45 -8.75 20.55
CA VAL A 253 -10.83 -9.59 21.69
C VAL A 253 -9.76 -9.47 22.77
N ASP A 254 -10.20 -9.22 24.00
CA ASP A 254 -9.33 -9.32 25.16
C ASP A 254 -9.15 -10.80 25.51
N ASN A 255 -7.99 -11.34 25.17
CA ASN A 255 -7.60 -12.72 25.48
C ASN A 255 -6.69 -12.82 26.72
N GLY A 256 -6.47 -11.72 27.44
CA GLY A 256 -5.63 -11.65 28.64
C GLY A 256 -4.14 -11.91 28.41
N LYS A 257 -3.68 -12.05 27.16
CA LYS A 257 -2.27 -12.30 26.86
C LYS A 257 -1.48 -10.99 26.85
N PRO A 258 -0.26 -10.96 27.41
CA PRO A 258 0.59 -9.77 27.32
C PRO A 258 1.04 -9.53 25.87
N TYR A 259 1.55 -8.33 25.59
CA TYR A 259 2.23 -8.07 24.32
C TYR A 259 3.37 -9.08 24.11
N MET A 260 3.44 -9.65 22.91
CA MET A 260 4.54 -10.49 22.45
C MET A 260 4.67 -10.30 20.95
N ASN A 261 5.91 -10.20 20.45
CA ASN A 261 6.18 -10.20 19.02
C ASN A 261 7.01 -11.44 18.62
N TRP A 262 7.27 -11.64 17.32
CA TRP A 262 7.96 -12.84 16.85
C TRP A 262 9.39 -12.96 17.37
N THR A 263 10.08 -11.85 17.64
CA THR A 263 11.46 -11.87 18.18
C THR A 263 11.53 -12.46 19.59
N GLN A 264 10.42 -12.46 20.32
CA GLN A 264 10.28 -12.97 21.68
C GLN A 264 9.66 -14.37 21.73
N ASP A 265 9.15 -14.86 20.61
CA ASP A 265 8.40 -16.11 20.56
C ASP A 265 9.32 -17.33 20.74
N PRO A 266 9.03 -18.27 21.66
CA PRO A 266 9.84 -19.47 21.87
C PRO A 266 9.99 -20.38 20.63
N ARG A 267 9.12 -20.24 19.62
CA ARG A 267 9.18 -20.97 18.35
C ARG A 267 10.14 -20.34 17.36
N ASN A 268 10.55 -19.10 17.59
CA ASN A 268 11.53 -18.43 16.75
C ASN A 268 12.92 -19.01 17.03
N VAL A 269 13.40 -19.86 16.12
CA VAL A 269 14.72 -20.51 16.21
C VAL A 269 15.88 -19.52 16.23
N ASN A 270 15.66 -18.26 15.83
CA ASN A 270 16.66 -17.20 15.87
C ASN A 270 16.60 -16.38 17.17
N ALA A 271 15.57 -16.54 18.01
CA ALA A 271 15.42 -15.76 19.25
C ALA A 271 16.50 -16.09 20.30
N THR A 272 17.09 -17.28 20.24
CA THR A 272 18.15 -17.75 21.15
C THR A 272 19.57 -17.57 20.58
N ALA A 273 19.73 -17.05 19.36
CA ALA A 273 21.05 -16.86 18.74
C ALA A 273 21.70 -15.50 19.05
N ALA A 274 21.06 -14.69 19.90
CA ALA A 274 21.60 -13.42 20.39
C ALA A 274 22.24 -13.61 21.78
N GLU A 275 23.38 -14.30 21.84
CA GLU A 275 24.39 -14.17 22.90
C GLU A 275 25.70 -13.64 22.31
#